data_AF-A0A3D5JPZ4-F1
#
_entry.id   AF-A0A3D5JPZ4-F1
#
_cell.length_a   1.000
_cell.length_b   1.000
_cell.length_c   1.000
_cell.angle_alpha   90.00
_cell.angle_beta   90.00
_cell.angle_gamma   90.00
#
_symmetry.space_group_name_H-M   'P 1'
#
loop_
_entity.id
_entity.type
_entity.pdbx_description
1 polymer ?
#
loop_
_entity_poly.entity_id
_entity_poly.type
_entity_poly.pdbx_seq_one_letter_code
_entity_poly.pdbx_strand_id
1 'polypeptide(L)'
;MSTPYDDVSPGGSPMLIHTRPSDFVPAAGEACIEQISAHIEQHLGPISTVFHEIISDAVHIDVHVVPATEDFPHLRLVTSGMSDLPMTLSAGAEGFPRYMELMVTLPADWPLQQDAFEDERHYWPIRLLKVLARLPHKFDTWLGFGHTVPNGDPAQPFAPGVGFSGAIVLPPVTSPDDFSHLVIDDEKHIVFMSVVPLYPEELALKLKKGSDALLDRFDAKGVSDIIEPGRVNVAKKRFWLF
;
A
#
# COMPACT_ATOMS: atom_id res chain seq x y z
N MET A 1 1.29 28.25 -15.19
CA MET A 1 0.90 27.15 -16.08
C MET A 1 2.11 26.24 -16.22
N SER A 2 2.26 25.29 -15.31
CA SER A 2 3.36 24.33 -15.29
C SER A 2 2.73 22.96 -15.44
N THR A 3 2.85 22.36 -16.62
CA THR A 3 2.60 20.93 -16.86
C THR A 3 3.74 20.14 -16.22
N PRO A 4 3.51 19.35 -15.16
CA PRO A 4 4.54 18.54 -14.52
C PRO A 4 4.31 17.07 -14.89
N TYR A 5 4.85 16.63 -16.03
CA TYR A 5 5.01 15.21 -16.40
C TYR A 5 6.31 15.17 -17.21
N ASP A 6 7.32 14.33 -16.99
CA ASP A 6 7.63 13.31 -15.99
C ASP A 6 9.17 13.28 -15.95
N ASP A 7 9.79 13.30 -14.77
CA ASP A 7 11.17 12.78 -14.71
C ASP A 7 11.04 11.25 -14.87
N VAL A 8 11.64 10.68 -15.91
CA VAL A 8 11.67 9.23 -16.09
C VAL A 8 12.86 8.70 -15.29
N SER A 9 12.61 7.71 -14.44
CA SER A 9 13.69 7.06 -13.68
C SER A 9 14.69 6.39 -14.64
N PRO A 10 15.95 6.19 -14.26
CA PRO A 10 16.91 5.48 -15.13
C PRO A 10 16.45 4.07 -15.56
N GLY A 11 15.59 3.44 -14.77
CA GLY A 11 14.92 2.17 -15.08
C GLY A 11 13.67 2.28 -15.96
N GLY A 12 13.33 3.47 -16.47
CA GLY A 12 12.22 3.69 -17.40
C GLY A 12 10.84 3.89 -16.76
N SER A 13 10.73 3.99 -15.44
CA SER A 13 9.45 4.27 -14.78
C SER A 13 9.15 5.78 -14.77
N PRO A 14 7.92 6.21 -15.09
CA PRO A 14 7.49 7.59 -14.82
C PRO A 14 7.62 7.94 -13.33
N MET A 15 8.04 9.16 -13.02
CA MET A 15 8.04 9.70 -11.65
C MET A 15 6.99 10.79 -11.50
N LEU A 16 6.00 10.51 -10.64
CA LEU A 16 4.96 11.45 -10.27
C LEU A 16 5.46 12.30 -9.10
N ILE A 17 5.84 13.55 -9.38
CA ILE A 17 6.37 14.48 -8.37
C ILE A 17 5.26 15.39 -7.87
N HIS A 18 4.98 15.31 -6.58
CA HIS A 18 3.94 16.12 -5.93
C HIS A 18 4.57 17.23 -5.10
N THR A 19 4.15 18.48 -5.31
CA THR A 19 4.74 19.65 -4.63
C THR A 19 3.85 20.25 -3.55
N ARG A 20 2.53 20.06 -3.63
CA ARG A 20 1.57 20.52 -2.61
C ARG A 20 0.38 19.56 -2.52
N PRO A 21 -0.03 19.16 -1.31
CA PRO A 21 -1.31 18.48 -1.13
C PRO A 21 -2.46 19.48 -1.32
N SER A 22 -3.64 18.96 -1.69
CA SER A 22 -4.90 19.68 -1.61
C SER A 22 -5.23 20.06 -0.17
N ASP A 23 -5.94 21.18 0.00
CA ASP A 23 -6.43 21.65 1.29
C ASP A 23 -7.36 20.60 1.95
N PHE A 24 -7.65 20.77 3.24
CA PHE A 24 -8.62 19.91 3.92
C PHE A 24 -10.00 20.03 3.24
N VAL A 25 -10.58 18.88 2.91
CA VAL A 25 -11.96 18.80 2.38
C VAL A 25 -12.68 17.71 3.18
N PRO A 26 -13.95 17.92 3.60
CA PRO A 26 -14.73 16.85 4.21
C PRO A 26 -14.79 15.60 3.32
N ALA A 27 -14.81 14.43 3.93
CA ALA A 27 -14.93 13.18 3.18
C ALA A 27 -16.19 13.15 2.31
N ALA A 28 -16.03 12.64 1.09
CA ALA A 28 -17.09 12.49 0.11
C ALA A 28 -16.89 11.18 -0.66
N GLY A 29 -17.85 10.86 -1.54
CA GLY A 29 -17.82 9.65 -2.35
C GLY A 29 -18.91 8.66 -1.97
N GLU A 30 -18.95 7.54 -2.69
CA GLU A 30 -19.89 6.47 -2.44
C GLU A 30 -19.25 5.42 -1.54
N ALA A 31 -19.73 5.36 -0.30
CA ALA A 31 -19.29 4.37 0.68
C ALA A 31 -19.72 2.96 0.28
N CYS A 32 -18.75 2.06 0.10
CA CYS A 32 -18.97 0.64 -0.20
C CYS A 32 -18.56 -0.29 0.95
N ILE A 33 -18.57 0.21 2.19
CA ILE A 33 -18.04 -0.51 3.36
C ILE A 33 -18.70 -1.88 3.57
N GLU A 34 -20.01 -2.01 3.37
CA GLU A 34 -20.72 -3.29 3.57
C GLU A 34 -20.29 -4.32 2.51
N GLN A 35 -20.21 -3.91 1.24
CA GLN A 35 -19.76 -4.77 0.14
C GLN A 35 -18.29 -5.17 0.31
N ILE A 36 -17.44 -4.23 0.71
CA ILE A 36 -16.01 -4.49 0.99
C ILE A 36 -15.86 -5.44 2.18
N SER A 37 -16.62 -5.24 3.26
CA SER A 37 -16.60 -6.10 4.44
C SER A 37 -17.02 -7.53 4.08
N ALA A 38 -18.13 -7.69 3.37
CA ALA A 38 -18.59 -9.00 2.91
C ALA A 38 -17.56 -9.69 1.99
N HIS A 39 -16.91 -8.93 1.11
CA HIS A 39 -15.86 -9.44 0.23
C HIS A 39 -14.62 -9.89 1.00
N ILE A 40 -14.21 -9.14 2.02
CA ILE A 40 -13.12 -9.51 2.93
C ILE A 40 -13.48 -10.80 3.68
N GLU A 41 -14.67 -10.87 4.29
CA GLU A 41 -15.09 -12.02 5.07
C GLU A 41 -15.20 -13.30 4.23
N GLN A 42 -15.70 -13.17 3.00
CA GLN A 42 -15.83 -14.28 2.07
C GLN A 42 -14.47 -14.90 1.69
N HIS A 43 -13.43 -14.09 1.51
CA HIS A 43 -12.16 -14.56 0.91
C HIS A 43 -11.00 -14.65 1.90
N LEU A 44 -10.95 -13.78 2.91
CA LEU A 44 -9.84 -13.69 3.85
C LEU A 44 -10.18 -14.26 5.23
N GLY A 45 -11.47 -14.34 5.57
CA GLY A 45 -11.98 -14.79 6.87
C GLY A 45 -12.62 -13.67 7.69
N PRO A 46 -13.19 -14.01 8.87
CA PRO A 46 -14.03 -13.11 9.64
C PRO A 46 -13.29 -11.85 10.10
N ILE A 47 -13.97 -10.71 10.02
CA ILE A 47 -13.42 -9.44 10.53
C ILE A 47 -13.58 -9.42 12.06
N SER A 48 -12.46 -9.20 12.75
CA SER A 48 -12.45 -9.13 14.21
C SER A 48 -12.76 -7.73 14.74
N THR A 49 -12.33 -6.69 14.03
CA THR A 49 -12.48 -5.29 14.41
C THR A 49 -12.34 -4.42 13.17
N VAL A 50 -12.98 -3.25 13.19
CA VAL A 50 -12.75 -2.18 12.21
C VAL A 50 -12.24 -0.95 12.96
N PHE A 51 -11.08 -0.44 12.55
CA PHE A 51 -10.55 0.82 13.07
C PHE A 51 -11.14 1.98 12.28
N HIS A 52 -12.18 2.58 12.86
CA HIS A 52 -12.82 3.73 12.25
C HIS A 52 -11.97 4.99 12.32
N GLU A 53 -11.98 5.76 11.24
CA GLU A 53 -11.27 7.03 11.21
C GLU A 53 -12.01 8.14 11.95
N ILE A 54 -11.27 8.85 12.82
CA ILE A 54 -11.82 9.95 13.64
C ILE A 54 -11.91 11.24 12.83
N ILE A 55 -10.92 11.52 11.97
CA ILE A 55 -10.86 12.74 11.15
C ILE A 55 -10.64 12.33 9.70
N SER A 56 -11.65 12.57 8.88
CA SER A 56 -11.64 12.19 7.47
C SER A 56 -11.42 13.40 6.58
N ASP A 57 -10.39 13.30 5.75
CA ASP A 57 -9.94 14.34 4.84
C ASP A 57 -9.93 13.83 3.40
N ALA A 58 -10.81 14.35 2.55
CA ALA A 58 -11.20 13.87 1.21
C ALA A 58 -11.93 12.51 1.20
N VAL A 59 -11.46 11.52 1.94
CA VAL A 59 -12.08 10.18 2.06
C VAL A 59 -12.05 9.68 3.52
N HIS A 60 -13.00 8.82 3.88
CA HIS A 60 -13.12 8.19 5.20
C HIS A 60 -12.42 6.83 5.19
N ILE A 61 -11.18 6.74 5.70
CA ILE A 61 -10.39 5.51 5.61
C ILE A 61 -10.54 4.64 6.86
N ASP A 62 -11.35 3.61 6.75
CA ASP A 62 -11.45 2.56 7.75
C ASP A 62 -10.44 1.43 7.47
N VAL A 63 -10.06 0.72 8.52
CA VAL A 63 -9.14 -0.43 8.43
C VAL A 63 -9.77 -1.66 9.06
N HIS A 64 -10.08 -2.65 8.24
CA HIS A 64 -10.61 -3.95 8.62
C HIS A 64 -9.49 -4.87 9.11
N VAL A 65 -9.71 -5.51 10.25
CA VAL A 65 -8.73 -6.41 10.87
C VAL A 65 -9.19 -7.86 10.74
N VAL A 66 -8.49 -8.63 9.90
CA VAL A 66 -8.69 -10.08 9.78
C VAL A 66 -7.58 -10.79 10.56
N PRO A 67 -7.91 -11.48 11.67
CA PRO A 67 -6.92 -12.13 12.52
C PRO A 67 -6.28 -13.32 11.81
N ALA A 68 -5.07 -13.68 12.27
CA ALA A 68 -4.42 -14.92 11.85
C ALA A 68 -5.26 -16.15 12.24
N THR A 69 -5.23 -17.17 11.40
CA THR A 69 -5.88 -18.47 11.62
C THR A 69 -4.86 -19.60 11.50
N GLU A 70 -5.26 -20.83 11.79
CA GLU A 70 -4.40 -22.00 11.57
C GLU A 70 -4.10 -22.19 10.07
N ASP A 71 -5.07 -21.91 9.20
CA ASP A 71 -4.93 -22.03 7.74
C ASP A 71 -4.09 -20.90 7.13
N PHE A 72 -4.13 -19.71 7.74
CA PHE A 72 -3.34 -18.56 7.33
C PHE A 72 -2.76 -17.83 8.55
N PRO A 73 -1.50 -18.13 8.95
CA PRO A 73 -0.91 -17.67 10.21
C PRO A 73 -0.37 -16.24 10.13
N HIS A 74 -1.10 -15.34 9.46
CA HIS A 74 -0.76 -13.93 9.34
C HIS A 74 -1.99 -13.07 9.53
N LEU A 75 -1.78 -11.94 10.19
CA LEU A 75 -2.77 -10.89 10.37
C LEU A 75 -2.91 -10.11 9.06
N ARG A 76 -4.13 -9.70 8.68
CA ARG A 76 -4.34 -8.80 7.53
C ARG A 76 -5.07 -7.54 7.95
N LEU A 77 -4.63 -6.42 7.41
CA LEU A 77 -5.30 -5.13 7.50
C LEU A 77 -5.70 -4.70 6.10
N VAL A 78 -6.99 -4.42 5.89
CA VAL A 78 -7.54 -4.04 4.58
C VAL A 78 -8.26 -2.71 4.71
N THR A 79 -8.06 -1.78 3.78
CA THR A 79 -8.79 -0.52 3.79
C THR A 79 -10.22 -0.68 3.27
N SER A 80 -11.11 0.16 3.77
CA SER A 80 -12.30 0.58 3.03
C SER A 80 -12.37 2.10 3.04
N GLY A 81 -12.73 2.68 1.90
CA GLY A 81 -12.94 4.11 1.74
C GLY A 81 -11.94 4.78 0.80
N MET A 82 -10.82 4.13 0.47
CA MET A 82 -9.93 4.63 -0.59
C MET A 82 -10.67 4.68 -1.92
N SER A 83 -11.57 3.73 -2.15
CA SER A 83 -12.42 3.60 -3.33
C SER A 83 -13.72 4.40 -3.27
N ASP A 84 -13.96 5.22 -2.23
CA ASP A 84 -15.16 6.07 -2.17
C ASP A 84 -15.15 7.12 -3.29
N LEU A 85 -13.96 7.55 -3.69
CA LEU A 85 -13.72 8.41 -4.84
C LEU A 85 -12.80 7.71 -5.85
N PRO A 86 -12.96 7.98 -7.16
CA PRO A 86 -12.00 7.51 -8.15
C PRO A 86 -10.67 8.26 -8.00
N MET A 87 -9.57 7.54 -8.14
CA MET A 87 -8.23 8.14 -8.27
C MET A 87 -8.13 8.99 -9.55
N THR A 88 -7.22 9.96 -9.53
CA THR A 88 -6.94 10.84 -10.66
C THR A 88 -5.84 10.23 -11.52
N LEU A 89 -6.23 9.57 -12.61
CA LEU A 89 -5.31 8.96 -13.57
C LEU A 89 -4.60 10.02 -14.41
N SER A 90 -3.32 9.80 -14.67
CA SER A 90 -2.55 10.60 -15.62
C SER A 90 -2.92 10.28 -17.07
N ALA A 91 -2.61 11.19 -18.00
CA ALA A 91 -2.76 10.91 -19.42
C ALA A 91 -1.95 9.66 -19.81
N GLY A 92 -2.56 8.74 -20.57
CA GLY A 92 -1.97 7.45 -20.92
C GLY A 92 -2.18 6.33 -19.89
N ALA A 93 -2.81 6.63 -18.75
CA ALA A 93 -3.18 5.64 -17.73
C ALA A 93 -4.68 5.31 -17.72
N GLU A 94 -5.45 5.71 -18.73
CA GLU A 94 -6.92 5.61 -18.75
C GLU A 94 -7.44 4.16 -18.71
N GLY A 95 -6.61 3.18 -19.04
CA GLY A 95 -6.92 1.75 -18.95
C GLY A 95 -6.66 1.12 -17.58
N PHE A 96 -6.12 1.87 -16.61
CA PHE A 96 -5.86 1.36 -15.26
C PHE A 96 -7.09 1.52 -14.34
N PRO A 97 -7.22 0.69 -13.30
CA PRO A 97 -8.29 0.80 -12.32
C PRO A 97 -8.35 2.17 -11.66
N ARG A 98 -9.55 2.74 -11.57
CA ARG A 98 -9.79 4.04 -10.89
C ARG A 98 -10.13 3.87 -9.42
N TYR A 99 -10.58 2.70 -9.01
CA TYR A 99 -10.97 2.40 -7.63
C TYR A 99 -10.07 1.30 -7.09
N MET A 100 -9.49 1.54 -5.92
CA MET A 100 -8.55 0.63 -5.29
C MET A 100 -8.78 0.60 -3.78
N GLU A 101 -8.55 -0.55 -3.17
CA GLU A 101 -8.31 -0.69 -1.74
C GLU A 101 -6.93 -1.32 -1.52
N LEU A 102 -6.32 -1.02 -0.38
CA LEU A 102 -4.99 -1.48 -0.03
C LEU A 102 -5.04 -2.49 1.11
N MET A 103 -4.10 -3.43 1.09
CA MET A 103 -3.90 -4.39 2.15
C MET A 103 -2.44 -4.41 2.62
N VAL A 104 -2.23 -4.72 3.90
CA VAL A 104 -0.95 -5.22 4.42
C VAL A 104 -1.15 -6.56 5.12
N THR A 105 -0.20 -7.46 4.94
CA THR A 105 -0.13 -8.75 5.63
C THR A 105 1.00 -8.71 6.65
N LEU A 106 0.71 -9.03 7.91
CA LEU A 106 1.58 -8.86 9.07
C LEU A 106 1.80 -10.19 9.81
N PRO A 107 2.85 -10.31 10.64
CA PRO A 107 2.98 -11.40 11.60
C PRO A 107 1.73 -11.53 12.47
N ALA A 108 1.35 -12.77 12.81
CA ALA A 108 0.14 -13.06 13.58
C ALA A 108 0.08 -12.35 14.94
N ASP A 109 1.25 -12.09 15.54
CA ASP A 109 1.41 -11.48 16.86
C ASP A 109 1.62 -9.95 16.81
N TRP A 110 1.36 -9.31 15.67
CA TRP A 110 1.54 -7.87 15.54
C TRP A 110 0.65 -7.10 16.54
N PRO A 111 1.21 -6.18 17.34
CA PRO A 111 0.41 -5.45 18.33
C PRO A 111 -0.58 -4.48 17.67
N LEU A 112 -1.87 -4.69 17.94
CA LEU A 112 -2.99 -3.89 17.42
C LEU A 112 -3.82 -3.19 18.50
N GLN A 113 -3.42 -3.31 19.76
CA GLN A 113 -4.12 -2.65 20.88
C GLN A 113 -3.81 -1.15 20.89
N GLN A 114 -4.76 -0.35 21.36
CA GLN A 114 -4.67 1.12 21.30
C GLN A 114 -3.45 1.67 22.07
N ASP A 115 -3.07 1.04 23.19
CA ASP A 115 -1.87 1.37 23.97
C ASP A 115 -0.57 1.04 23.23
N ALA A 116 -0.56 -0.04 22.43
CA ALA A 116 0.59 -0.43 21.61
C ALA A 116 0.92 0.59 20.51
N PHE A 117 -0.05 1.42 20.10
CA PHE A 117 0.13 2.44 19.06
C PHE A 117 0.93 3.66 19.53
N GLU A 118 1.19 3.81 20.83
CA GLU A 118 2.15 4.81 21.32
C GLU A 118 3.58 4.51 20.84
N ASP A 119 3.87 3.24 20.52
CA ASP A 119 5.14 2.84 19.92
C ASP A 119 5.04 2.83 18.40
N GLU A 120 5.82 3.72 17.78
CA GLU A 120 5.95 3.84 16.34
C GLU A 120 6.34 2.55 15.63
N ARG A 121 7.03 1.62 16.32
CA ARG A 121 7.39 0.31 15.77
C ARG A 121 6.19 -0.59 15.52
N HIS A 122 5.07 -0.35 16.18
CA HIS A 122 3.82 -1.09 15.97
C HIS A 122 2.84 -0.33 15.06
N TYR A 123 2.80 1.00 15.17
CA TYR A 123 1.82 1.82 14.45
C TYR A 123 2.15 2.05 12.97
N TRP A 124 3.44 1.99 12.60
CA TRP A 124 3.86 2.39 11.26
C TRP A 124 3.17 1.65 10.08
N PRO A 125 2.79 0.36 10.13
CA PRO A 125 2.09 -0.27 9.00
C PRO A 125 0.69 0.30 8.81
N ILE A 126 -0.01 0.60 9.90
CA ILE A 126 -1.34 1.23 9.87
C ILE A 126 -1.22 2.64 9.30
N ARG A 127 -0.23 3.42 9.77
CA ARG A 127 0.04 4.75 9.20
C ARG A 127 0.38 4.68 7.72
N LEU A 128 1.27 3.77 7.32
CA LEU A 128 1.65 3.58 5.92
C LEU A 128 0.41 3.30 5.06
N LEU A 129 -0.42 2.36 5.49
CA LEU A 129 -1.66 1.99 4.79
C LEU A 129 -2.58 3.21 4.61
N LYS A 130 -2.86 3.95 5.69
CA LYS A 130 -3.72 5.14 5.66
C LYS A 130 -3.15 6.28 4.81
N VAL A 131 -1.83 6.50 4.87
CA VAL A 131 -1.16 7.52 4.06
C VAL A 131 -1.27 7.20 2.58
N LEU A 132 -1.02 5.94 2.17
CA LEU A 132 -1.13 5.54 0.78
C LEU A 132 -2.59 5.55 0.29
N ALA A 133 -3.54 5.14 1.11
CA ALA A 133 -4.96 5.18 0.76
C ALA A 133 -5.46 6.62 0.50
N ARG A 134 -4.92 7.61 1.21
CA ARG A 134 -5.29 9.02 1.02
C ARG A 134 -4.48 9.73 -0.08
N LEU A 135 -3.33 9.19 -0.45
CA LEU A 135 -2.38 9.83 -1.37
C LEU A 135 -3.02 10.22 -2.72
N PRO A 136 -3.79 9.37 -3.41
CA PRO A 136 -4.44 9.73 -4.68
C PRO A 136 -5.30 10.99 -4.60
N HIS A 137 -6.05 11.10 -3.50
CA HIS A 137 -7.03 12.18 -3.27
C HIS A 137 -6.38 13.47 -2.76
N LYS A 138 -5.22 13.35 -2.12
CA LYS A 138 -4.45 14.50 -1.64
C LYS A 138 -3.58 15.15 -2.69
N PHE A 139 -3.15 14.40 -3.69
CA PHE A 139 -2.18 14.90 -4.66
C PHE A 139 -2.69 14.83 -6.10
N ASP A 140 -4.00 14.62 -6.28
CA ASP A 140 -4.64 14.46 -7.59
C ASP A 140 -3.88 13.46 -8.46
N THR A 141 -3.66 12.28 -7.90
CA THR A 141 -2.83 11.23 -8.50
C THR A 141 -3.45 9.84 -8.34
N TRP A 142 -2.68 8.79 -8.61
CA TRP A 142 -3.13 7.41 -8.56
C TRP A 142 -2.02 6.45 -8.11
N LEU A 143 -2.45 5.31 -7.57
CA LEU A 143 -1.61 4.17 -7.24
C LEU A 143 -1.90 3.01 -8.19
N GLY A 144 -0.87 2.27 -8.54
CA GLY A 144 -0.95 1.17 -9.49
C GLY A 144 0.16 0.15 -9.28
N PHE A 145 0.06 -0.96 -10.00
CA PHE A 145 1.07 -2.01 -9.97
C PHE A 145 2.49 -1.45 -10.19
N GLY A 146 3.40 -1.79 -9.29
CA GLY A 146 4.82 -1.40 -9.38
C GLY A 146 5.09 0.05 -9.02
N HIS A 147 4.08 0.85 -8.65
CA HIS A 147 4.30 2.20 -8.12
C HIS A 147 5.04 2.11 -6.79
N THR A 148 6.05 2.97 -6.63
CA THR A 148 6.84 3.09 -5.40
C THR A 148 6.65 4.45 -4.79
N VAL A 149 6.39 4.50 -3.48
CA VAL A 149 6.22 5.74 -2.74
C VAL A 149 7.26 5.79 -1.61
N PRO A 150 8.20 6.77 -1.61
CA PRO A 150 9.13 6.94 -0.51
C PRO A 150 8.43 7.53 0.72
N ASN A 151 8.94 7.22 1.90
CA ASN A 151 8.47 7.83 3.15
C ASN A 151 9.14 9.20 3.35
N GLY A 152 8.57 10.23 2.71
CA GLY A 152 9.13 11.57 2.66
C GLY A 152 10.22 11.74 1.60
N ASP A 153 10.70 12.98 1.47
CA ASP A 153 11.82 13.35 0.58
C ASP A 153 12.80 14.26 1.34
N PRO A 154 14.01 13.77 1.70
CA PRO A 154 14.56 12.45 1.38
C PRO A 154 13.89 11.32 2.18
N ALA A 155 13.81 10.13 1.58
CA ALA A 155 13.18 8.94 2.17
C ALA A 155 13.74 8.59 3.56
N GLN A 156 12.86 8.47 4.56
CA GLN A 156 13.19 8.15 5.96
C GLN A 156 12.63 6.79 6.38
N PRO A 157 13.26 6.09 7.34
CA PRO A 157 12.69 4.86 7.91
C PRO A 157 11.27 5.09 8.48
N PHE A 158 10.38 4.11 8.33
CA PHE A 158 9.01 4.20 8.86
C PHE A 158 8.92 4.26 10.39
N ALA A 159 9.86 3.59 11.06
CA ALA A 159 10.04 3.61 12.51
C ALA A 159 11.49 3.24 12.87
N PRO A 160 11.97 3.59 14.08
CA PRO A 160 13.30 3.19 14.55
C PRO A 160 13.49 1.66 14.51
N GLY A 161 14.57 1.20 13.89
CA GLY A 161 14.92 -0.23 13.83
C GLY A 161 14.25 -1.05 12.72
N VAL A 162 13.24 -0.52 12.01
CA VAL A 162 12.55 -1.25 10.92
C VAL A 162 13.35 -1.25 9.62
N GLY A 163 14.00 -0.13 9.28
CA GLY A 163 14.90 0.01 8.13
C GLY A 163 14.22 0.20 6.76
N PHE A 164 12.93 -0.12 6.63
CA PHE A 164 12.14 0.21 5.43
C PHE A 164 11.87 1.70 5.32
N SER A 165 12.02 2.29 4.14
CA SER A 165 11.95 3.74 3.90
C SER A 165 10.99 4.14 2.77
N GLY A 166 10.16 3.22 2.30
CA GLY A 166 9.14 3.43 1.28
C GLY A 166 8.41 2.12 1.02
N ALA A 167 7.49 2.12 0.08
CA ALA A 167 6.71 0.93 -0.25
C ALA A 167 6.50 0.81 -1.77
N ILE A 168 6.20 -0.41 -2.22
CA ILE A 168 5.74 -0.73 -3.57
C ILE A 168 4.33 -1.32 -3.52
N VAL A 169 3.49 -0.97 -4.48
CA VAL A 169 2.13 -1.52 -4.63
C VAL A 169 2.18 -2.73 -5.57
N LEU A 170 1.77 -3.90 -5.08
CA LEU A 170 1.85 -5.18 -5.78
C LEU A 170 0.55 -5.98 -5.63
N PRO A 171 0.30 -7.00 -6.47
CA PRO A 171 -0.85 -7.87 -6.30
C PRO A 171 -0.77 -8.63 -4.98
N PRO A 172 -1.89 -8.94 -4.33
CA PRO A 172 -1.93 -9.63 -3.04
C PRO A 172 -1.69 -11.13 -3.19
N VAL A 173 -0.45 -11.53 -3.52
CA VAL A 173 -0.08 -12.91 -3.91
C VAL A 173 -0.30 -13.99 -2.83
N THR A 174 -0.50 -13.60 -1.57
CA THR A 174 -0.87 -14.54 -0.50
C THR A 174 -2.38 -14.69 -0.31
N SER A 175 -3.21 -13.94 -1.03
CA SER A 175 -4.67 -14.02 -0.98
C SER A 175 -5.21 -14.90 -2.11
N PRO A 176 -6.43 -15.44 -1.99
CA PRO A 176 -7.09 -16.12 -3.10
C PRO A 176 -7.22 -15.20 -4.33
N ASP A 177 -7.09 -15.74 -5.53
CA ASP A 177 -7.14 -14.94 -6.78
C ASP A 177 -8.44 -14.11 -6.88
N ASP A 178 -9.57 -14.69 -6.50
CA ASP A 178 -10.91 -14.07 -6.52
C ASP A 178 -11.04 -12.88 -5.54
N PHE A 179 -10.12 -12.73 -4.57
CA PHE A 179 -10.10 -11.58 -3.68
C PHE A 179 -9.71 -10.28 -4.39
N SER A 180 -8.92 -10.34 -5.46
CA SER A 180 -8.28 -9.15 -6.03
C SER A 180 -9.26 -8.16 -6.67
N HIS A 181 -10.51 -8.56 -6.91
CA HIS A 181 -11.52 -7.77 -7.61
C HIS A 181 -12.89 -7.84 -6.92
N LEU A 182 -13.51 -6.67 -6.73
CA LEU A 182 -14.89 -6.54 -6.31
C LEU A 182 -15.64 -5.64 -7.29
N VAL A 183 -16.72 -6.16 -7.88
CA VAL A 183 -17.61 -5.40 -8.75
C VAL A 183 -18.75 -4.86 -7.90
N ILE A 184 -18.89 -3.53 -7.84
CA ILE A 184 -20.01 -2.86 -7.16
C ILE A 184 -21.19 -2.71 -8.13
N ASP A 185 -20.91 -2.18 -9.32
CA ASP A 185 -21.85 -2.01 -10.43
C ASP A 185 -21.08 -1.93 -11.77
N ASP A 186 -21.78 -1.56 -12.85
CA ASP A 186 -21.23 -1.46 -14.21
C ASP A 186 -20.09 -0.42 -14.36
N GLU A 187 -19.98 0.55 -13.44
CA GLU A 187 -19.00 1.64 -13.49
C GLU A 187 -17.89 1.50 -12.44
N LYS A 188 -18.20 0.90 -11.28
CA LYS A 188 -17.30 0.83 -10.12
C LYS A 188 -16.78 -0.59 -9.89
N HIS A 189 -15.55 -0.81 -10.35
CA HIS A 189 -14.78 -2.03 -10.13
C HIS A 189 -13.59 -1.71 -9.20
N ILE A 190 -13.61 -2.28 -8.00
CA ILE A 190 -12.57 -2.09 -6.98
C ILE A 190 -11.50 -3.16 -7.13
N VAL A 191 -10.24 -2.74 -7.17
CA VAL A 191 -9.07 -3.65 -7.16
C VAL A 191 -8.39 -3.62 -5.79
N PHE A 192 -8.08 -4.79 -5.23
CA PHE A 192 -7.34 -4.90 -3.98
C PHE A 192 -5.85 -5.14 -4.27
N MET A 193 -4.98 -4.31 -3.68
CA MET A 193 -3.53 -4.41 -3.85
C MET A 193 -2.80 -4.46 -2.52
N SER A 194 -1.70 -5.21 -2.46
CA SER A 194 -0.83 -5.27 -1.30
C SER A 194 0.22 -4.16 -1.31
N VAL A 195 0.50 -3.62 -0.13
CA VAL A 195 1.58 -2.66 0.11
C VAL A 195 2.79 -3.40 0.68
N VAL A 196 3.89 -3.42 -0.07
CA VAL A 196 5.13 -4.12 0.33
C VAL A 196 6.22 -3.09 0.68
N PRO A 197 6.68 -3.02 1.95
CA PRO A 197 7.73 -2.11 2.38
C PRO A 197 9.08 -2.45 1.73
N LEU A 198 9.82 -1.40 1.36
CA LEU A 198 11.11 -1.48 0.69
C LEU A 198 12.22 -0.84 1.52
N TYR A 199 13.39 -1.47 1.51
CA TYR A 199 14.62 -0.82 1.96
C TYR A 199 15.06 0.28 1.00
N PRO A 200 15.87 1.27 1.45
CA PRO A 200 16.43 2.31 0.57
C PRO A 200 17.14 1.76 -0.66
N GLU A 201 17.89 0.65 -0.51
CA GLU A 201 18.60 0.01 -1.60
C GLU A 201 17.66 -0.64 -2.62
N GLU A 202 16.50 -1.14 -2.16
CA GLU A 202 15.48 -1.76 -3.01
C GLU A 202 14.71 -0.70 -3.81
N LEU A 203 14.37 0.43 -3.17
CA LEU A 203 13.86 1.62 -3.88
C LEU A 203 14.86 2.09 -4.94
N ALA A 204 16.14 2.20 -4.59
CA ALA A 204 17.18 2.60 -5.53
C ALA A 204 17.36 1.59 -6.67
N LEU A 205 17.21 0.29 -6.39
CA LEU A 205 17.24 -0.75 -7.42
C LEU A 205 16.07 -0.58 -8.40
N LYS A 206 14.84 -0.39 -7.89
CA LYS A 206 13.65 -0.15 -8.72
C LYS A 206 13.83 1.09 -9.58
N LEU A 207 14.24 2.21 -8.99
CA LEU A 207 14.48 3.46 -9.74
C LEU A 207 15.52 3.27 -10.84
N LYS A 208 16.57 2.49 -10.59
CA LYS A 208 17.69 2.28 -11.53
C LYS A 208 17.42 1.23 -12.60
N LYS A 209 16.69 0.16 -12.30
CA LYS A 209 16.58 -1.03 -13.15
C LYS A 209 15.14 -1.46 -13.48
N GLY A 210 14.14 -0.74 -12.97
CA GLY A 210 12.73 -1.07 -13.16
C GLY A 210 12.21 -2.10 -12.15
N SER A 211 10.89 -2.34 -12.21
CA SER A 211 10.19 -3.24 -11.30
C SER A 211 10.60 -4.69 -11.49
N ASP A 212 10.75 -5.18 -12.73
CA ASP A 212 11.11 -6.58 -13.02
C ASP A 212 12.40 -6.99 -12.31
N ALA A 213 13.44 -6.14 -12.37
CA ALA A 213 14.71 -6.41 -11.72
C ALA A 213 14.62 -6.45 -10.17
N LEU A 214 13.63 -5.80 -9.57
CA LEU A 214 13.36 -5.90 -8.13
C LEU A 214 12.56 -7.18 -7.83
N LEU A 215 11.51 -7.45 -8.61
CA LEU A 215 10.63 -8.61 -8.44
C LEU A 215 11.37 -9.93 -8.65
N ASP A 216 12.24 -10.03 -9.67
CA ASP A 216 13.12 -11.19 -9.88
C ASP A 216 13.95 -11.52 -8.62
N ARG A 217 14.35 -10.48 -7.86
CA ARG A 217 15.12 -10.66 -6.63
C ARG A 217 14.26 -11.00 -5.43
N PHE A 218 13.01 -10.53 -5.41
CA PHE A 218 12.03 -10.96 -4.42
C PHE A 218 11.77 -12.45 -4.59
N ASP A 219 11.49 -12.90 -5.82
CA ASP A 219 11.28 -14.30 -6.15
C ASP A 219 12.49 -15.16 -5.79
N ALA A 220 13.70 -14.73 -6.17
CA ALA A 220 14.94 -15.44 -5.84
C ALA A 220 15.25 -15.53 -4.32
N LYS A 221 14.54 -14.75 -3.49
CA LYS A 221 14.71 -14.72 -2.03
C LYS A 221 13.45 -15.09 -1.26
N GLY A 222 12.36 -15.46 -1.95
CA GLY A 222 11.08 -15.78 -1.33
C GLY A 222 10.44 -14.60 -0.59
N VAL A 223 10.67 -13.36 -1.04
CA VAL A 223 10.00 -12.18 -0.49
C VAL A 223 8.60 -12.09 -1.13
N SER A 224 7.56 -12.13 -0.30
CA SER A 224 6.16 -11.98 -0.71
C SER A 224 5.56 -10.65 -0.23
N ASP A 225 4.24 -10.54 -0.20
CA ASP A 225 3.51 -9.40 0.36
C ASP A 225 3.35 -9.44 1.90
N ILE A 226 4.02 -10.38 2.58
CA ILE A 226 4.10 -10.44 4.04
C ILE A 226 5.18 -9.46 4.52
N ILE A 227 4.79 -8.57 5.44
CA ILE A 227 5.70 -7.63 6.08
C ILE A 227 6.50 -8.34 7.18
N GLU A 228 7.79 -8.52 6.94
CA GLU A 228 8.71 -9.10 7.91
C GLU A 228 9.83 -8.10 8.25
N PRO A 229 9.74 -7.39 9.39
CA PRO A 229 10.83 -6.53 9.83
C PRO A 229 12.13 -7.32 9.99
N GLY A 230 13.21 -6.82 9.38
CA GLY A 230 14.50 -7.50 9.40
C GLY A 230 14.67 -8.61 8.37
N ARG A 231 13.72 -8.79 7.43
CA ARG A 231 13.91 -9.67 6.27
C ARG A 231 15.17 -9.33 5.50
N VAL A 232 15.62 -10.26 4.66
CA VAL A 232 16.75 -10.01 3.76
C VAL A 232 16.46 -8.81 2.86
N ASN A 233 17.41 -7.87 2.81
CA ASN A 233 17.42 -6.81 1.81
C ASN A 233 17.99 -7.38 0.50
N VAL A 234 17.16 -7.45 -0.54
CA VAL A 234 17.54 -8.10 -1.80
C VAL A 234 18.45 -7.24 -2.69
N ALA A 235 18.62 -5.97 -2.34
CA ALA A 235 19.43 -5.00 -3.06
C ALA A 235 20.75 -4.64 -2.37
N LYS A 236 20.95 -5.08 -1.12
CA LYS A 236 22.17 -4.80 -0.35
C LYS A 236 23.38 -5.47 -1.00
N LYS A 237 24.41 -4.68 -1.32
CA LYS A 237 25.68 -5.21 -1.82
C LYS A 237 26.38 -5.97 -0.69
N ARG A 238 26.77 -7.23 -0.96
CA ARG A 238 27.67 -7.98 -0.07
C ARG A 238 29.08 -7.43 -0.27
N PHE A 239 29.62 -6.73 0.72
CA PHE A 239 31.06 -6.48 0.77
C PHE A 239 31.74 -7.79 1.18
N TRP A 240 32.41 -8.43 0.24
CA TRP A 240 33.39 -9.45 0.56
C TRP A 240 34.68 -8.72 0.91
N LEU A 241 35.08 -8.79 2.18
CA LEU A 241 36.44 -8.48 2.60
C LEU A 241 37.32 -9.61 2.02
N PHE A 242 38.10 -9.29 0.99
CA PHE A 242 39.31 -10.03 0.64
C PHE A 242 40.46 -9.54 1.53
#